data_AF-M0EYN1-F1
#
_entry.id   AF-M0EYN1-F1
#
_cell.length_a   1.000
_cell.length_b   1.000
_cell.length_c   1.000
_cell.angle_alpha   90.00
_cell.angle_beta   90.00
_cell.angle_gamma   90.00
#
_symmetry.space_group_name_H-M   'P 1'
#
loop_
_entity.id
_entity.type
_entity.pdbx_description
1 polymer ?
#
loop_
_entity_poly.entity_id
_entity_poly.type
_entity_poly.pdbx_seq_one_letter_code
_entity_poly.pdbx_strand_id
1 'polypeptide(L)'
;MSGVEWEDDDPFEEQRDKIENPMKRLFVEYGRDYVPQVTVGVFASVFARLLDLLPPLMLGIAIDAVFYEDALFSEQIPLVVLPDAWLPAGQTEQFWFTIAVIGGAFGLGAGFHWIRNWGFNAFAQNIQHDVRTDTYDKMQRLNMEFFSDKQTGEMMSILSNDVNRLERFLNDGMNSLFRLSVMVVGIGVLLFWINWQLALVALLPVPIIGGFTYLFIRIIQPKYAEVRSSVGKMNSRLENNLGGIQVIKSSNTEPYESDRVDDVSMDYFDANWDAITTRIKFFPALRVLAGIGFVLTFVVGGLWVFQETPPGPFTGELSVGMFVVFILYTQRFIWPMAQFGQIINMYQRARASSARI
;
A
#
# COMPACT_ATOMS: atom_id res chain seq x y z
N MET A 1 29.47 -28.33 -16.31
CA MET A 1 28.86 -29.43 -15.53
C MET A 1 28.49 -28.86 -14.17
N SER A 2 27.30 -29.25 -13.69
CA SER A 2 26.61 -28.87 -12.45
C SER A 2 26.46 -27.37 -12.19
N GLY A 3 25.34 -26.82 -12.66
CA GLY A 3 24.75 -25.66 -12.01
C GLY A 3 24.46 -26.04 -10.57
N VAL A 4 25.06 -25.32 -9.63
CA VAL A 4 24.61 -25.33 -8.24
C VAL A 4 23.32 -24.53 -8.27
N GLU A 5 22.20 -25.22 -8.46
CA GLU A 5 20.90 -24.73 -8.01
C GLU A 5 21.07 -24.53 -6.51
N TRP A 6 21.09 -23.28 -6.09
CA TRP A 6 20.70 -22.95 -4.73
C TRP A 6 19.20 -23.22 -4.68
N GLU A 7 18.83 -24.49 -4.55
CA GLU A 7 17.61 -24.81 -3.83
C GLU A 7 17.76 -24.08 -2.50
N ASP A 8 16.89 -23.09 -2.26
CA ASP A 8 16.64 -22.60 -0.92
C ASP A 8 16.35 -23.85 -0.10
N ASP A 9 17.35 -24.38 0.60
CA ASP A 9 17.26 -25.56 1.45
C ASP A 9 16.45 -25.14 2.68
N ASP A 10 15.18 -24.78 2.44
CA ASP A 10 14.19 -24.39 3.44
C ASP A 10 13.97 -25.67 4.24
N PRO A 11 14.49 -25.72 5.48
CA PRO A 11 14.43 -26.93 6.26
C PRO A 11 12.99 -27.38 6.54
N PHE A 12 12.01 -26.52 6.24
CA PHE A 12 10.59 -26.75 6.43
C PHE A 12 9.82 -26.94 5.12
N GLU A 13 10.48 -27.13 3.97
CA GLU A 13 9.80 -27.21 2.67
C GLU A 13 8.72 -28.32 2.63
N GLU A 14 9.05 -29.52 3.12
CA GLU A 14 8.07 -30.62 3.22
C GLU A 14 6.88 -30.31 4.13
N GLN A 15 7.06 -29.48 5.15
CA GLN A 15 6.00 -29.04 6.06
C GLN A 15 5.19 -27.90 5.43
N ARG A 16 5.84 -27.00 4.69
CA ARG A 16 5.24 -25.86 3.99
C ARG A 16 4.25 -26.31 2.92
N ASP A 17 4.61 -27.33 2.14
CA ASP A 17 3.79 -27.85 1.04
C ASP A 17 2.52 -28.57 1.51
N LYS A 18 2.47 -28.98 2.79
CA LYS A 18 1.29 -29.59 3.41
C LYS A 18 0.27 -28.56 3.89
N ILE A 19 0.59 -27.27 3.90
CA ILE A 19 -0.28 -26.22 4.45
C ILE A 19 -0.94 -25.43 3.31
N GLU A 20 -2.19 -25.79 2.99
CA GLU A 20 -2.94 -25.14 1.92
C GLU A 20 -3.23 -23.64 2.21
N ASN A 21 -3.38 -23.25 3.49
CA ASN A 21 -3.84 -21.90 3.88
C ASN A 21 -3.20 -21.36 5.18
N PRO A 22 -1.90 -21.04 5.19
CA PRO A 22 -1.18 -20.60 6.40
C PRO A 22 -1.76 -19.30 6.99
N MET A 23 -2.06 -18.31 6.14
CA MET A 23 -2.67 -17.05 6.59
C MET A 23 -4.05 -17.24 7.22
N LYS A 24 -4.87 -18.17 6.71
CA LYS A 24 -6.20 -18.42 7.27
C LYS A 24 -6.08 -19.00 8.67
N ARG A 25 -5.17 -19.95 8.87
CA ARG A 25 -4.87 -20.53 10.19
C ARG A 25 -4.47 -19.44 11.17
N LEU A 26 -3.56 -18.56 10.78
CA LEU A 26 -3.16 -17.42 11.61
C LEU A 26 -4.35 -16.58 12.10
N PHE A 27 -5.23 -16.15 11.20
CA PHE A 27 -6.39 -15.33 11.58
C PHE A 27 -7.41 -16.09 12.42
N VAL A 28 -7.59 -17.39 12.17
CA VAL A 28 -8.58 -18.22 12.87
C VAL A 28 -8.10 -18.62 14.26
N GLU A 29 -6.81 -18.90 14.43
CA GLU A 29 -6.22 -19.40 15.67
C GLU A 29 -5.83 -18.23 16.59
N TYR A 30 -5.11 -17.23 16.07
CA TYR A 30 -4.59 -16.10 16.86
C TYR A 30 -5.42 -14.83 16.74
N GLY A 31 -6.17 -14.67 15.64
CA GLY A 31 -6.91 -13.42 15.39
C GLY A 31 -8.23 -13.28 16.14
N ARG A 32 -8.81 -14.40 16.62
CA ARG A 32 -10.17 -14.42 17.20
C ARG A 32 -10.29 -13.63 18.51
N ASP A 33 -9.29 -13.75 19.37
CA ASP A 33 -9.31 -13.10 20.68
C ASP A 33 -9.10 -11.58 20.58
N TYR A 34 -8.60 -11.12 19.43
CA TYR A 34 -8.35 -9.71 19.13
C TYR A 34 -9.29 -9.10 18.10
N VAL A 35 -10.42 -9.76 17.82
CA VAL A 35 -11.49 -9.23 16.96
C VAL A 35 -11.95 -7.83 17.39
N PRO A 36 -12.10 -7.50 18.69
CA PRO A 36 -12.51 -6.15 19.10
C PRO A 36 -11.55 -5.06 18.62
N GLN A 37 -10.24 -5.28 18.72
CA GLN A 37 -9.19 -4.31 18.36
C GLN A 37 -9.19 -4.03 16.87
N VAL A 38 -9.22 -5.08 16.04
CA VAL A 38 -9.27 -4.92 14.57
C VAL A 38 -10.61 -4.34 14.13
N THR A 39 -11.72 -4.69 14.81
CA THR A 39 -13.04 -4.11 14.51
C THR A 39 -13.04 -2.61 14.76
N VAL A 40 -12.54 -2.17 15.93
CA VAL A 40 -12.36 -0.75 16.23
C VAL A 40 -11.46 -0.07 15.19
N GLY A 41 -10.35 -0.71 14.81
CA GLY A 41 -9.44 -0.22 13.79
C GLY A 41 -10.11 -0.02 12.42
N VAL A 42 -10.87 -1.02 11.96
CA VAL A 42 -11.61 -0.97 10.68
C VAL A 42 -12.71 0.08 10.72
N PHE A 43 -13.54 0.12 11.75
CA PHE A 43 -14.58 1.14 11.87
C PHE A 43 -13.98 2.55 11.88
N ALA A 44 -12.97 2.80 12.73
CA ALA A 44 -12.30 4.09 12.78
C ALA A 44 -11.64 4.46 11.44
N SER A 45 -11.16 3.48 10.67
CA SER A 45 -10.62 3.72 9.33
C SER A 45 -11.66 4.25 8.34
N VAL A 46 -12.90 3.74 8.41
CA VAL A 46 -14.01 4.18 7.56
C VAL A 46 -14.39 5.60 7.93
N PHE A 47 -14.61 5.89 9.22
CA PHE A 47 -14.97 7.23 9.68
C PHE A 47 -13.89 8.26 9.40
N ALA A 48 -12.61 7.95 9.68
CA ALA A 48 -11.51 8.83 9.31
C ALA A 48 -11.53 9.16 7.82
N ARG A 49 -11.81 8.16 6.96
CA ARG A 49 -11.84 8.39 5.52
C ARG A 49 -13.03 9.22 5.08
N LEU A 50 -14.21 8.98 5.63
CA LEU A 50 -15.38 9.82 5.34
C LEU A 50 -15.12 11.29 5.72
N LEU A 51 -14.48 11.53 6.87
CA LEU A 51 -14.09 12.87 7.29
C LEU A 51 -13.02 13.48 6.37
N ASP A 52 -12.04 12.72 5.88
CA ASP A 52 -11.06 13.19 4.89
C ASP A 52 -11.70 13.66 3.57
N LEU A 53 -12.90 13.15 3.24
CA LEU A 53 -13.63 13.56 2.04
C LEU A 53 -14.32 14.91 2.24
N LEU A 54 -14.70 15.28 3.46
CA LEU A 54 -15.49 16.51 3.67
C LEU A 54 -14.78 17.80 3.23
N PRO A 55 -13.48 18.06 3.50
CA PRO A 55 -12.93 19.37 3.21
C PRO A 55 -12.94 19.79 1.73
N PRO A 56 -12.49 18.96 0.76
CA PRO A 56 -12.63 19.29 -0.66
C PRO A 56 -14.07 19.51 -1.09
N LEU A 57 -15.00 18.69 -0.57
CA LEU A 57 -16.40 18.77 -0.91
C LEU A 57 -17.03 20.04 -0.37
N MET A 58 -16.79 20.37 0.90
CA MET A 58 -17.26 21.60 1.53
C MET A 58 -16.69 22.85 0.84
N LEU A 59 -15.47 22.77 0.32
CA LEU A 59 -14.91 23.83 -0.53
C LEU A 59 -15.72 24.00 -1.82
N GLY A 60 -16.09 22.90 -2.50
CA GLY A 60 -16.98 22.94 -3.66
C GLY A 60 -18.33 23.58 -3.32
N ILE A 61 -18.93 23.16 -2.20
CA ILE A 61 -20.21 23.73 -1.73
C ILE A 61 -20.08 25.23 -1.46
N ALA A 62 -19.00 25.66 -0.81
CA ALA A 62 -18.76 27.07 -0.57
C ALA A 62 -18.62 27.87 -1.87
N ILE A 63 -17.96 27.31 -2.89
CA ILE A 63 -17.87 27.95 -4.21
C ILE A 63 -19.27 28.18 -4.78
N ASP A 64 -20.09 27.12 -4.85
CA ASP A 64 -21.37 27.20 -5.53
C ASP A 64 -22.41 28.00 -4.74
N ALA A 65 -22.58 27.73 -3.44
CA ALA A 65 -23.66 28.32 -2.65
C ALA A 65 -23.29 29.66 -1.99
N VAL A 66 -22.05 29.79 -1.53
CA VAL A 66 -21.63 30.93 -0.69
C VAL A 66 -20.99 32.01 -1.53
N PHE A 67 -20.13 31.66 -2.49
CA PHE A 67 -19.38 32.64 -3.28
C PHE A 67 -20.08 33.03 -4.59
N TYR A 68 -20.73 32.09 -5.27
CA TYR A 68 -21.43 32.35 -6.53
C TYR A 68 -22.94 32.48 -6.37
N GLU A 69 -23.53 31.91 -5.31
CA GLU A 69 -24.99 31.90 -5.07
C GLU A 69 -25.80 31.22 -6.19
N ASP A 70 -25.15 30.37 -6.98
CA ASP A 70 -25.75 29.68 -8.13
C ASP A 70 -26.49 28.39 -7.74
N ALA A 71 -26.37 27.97 -6.47
CA ALA A 71 -27.00 26.74 -5.96
C ALA A 71 -27.44 26.86 -4.51
N LEU A 72 -28.52 26.16 -4.15
CA LEU A 72 -29.02 26.10 -2.78
C LEU A 72 -28.10 25.26 -1.90
N PHE A 73 -27.65 25.84 -0.78
CA PHE A 73 -26.75 25.18 0.17
C PHE A 73 -27.31 23.84 0.69
N SER A 74 -28.62 23.76 0.91
CA SER A 74 -29.30 22.55 1.39
C SER A 74 -29.44 21.43 0.36
N GLU A 75 -29.41 21.76 -0.94
CA GLU A 75 -29.57 20.76 -2.00
C GLU A 75 -28.23 20.14 -2.42
N GLN A 76 -27.11 20.62 -1.87
CA GLN A 76 -25.78 20.12 -2.22
C GLN A 76 -25.45 18.81 -1.50
N ILE A 77 -24.78 17.88 -2.20
CA ILE A 77 -24.36 16.60 -1.62
C ILE A 77 -23.13 16.83 -0.72
N PRO A 78 -23.09 16.30 0.53
CA PRO A 78 -24.04 15.38 1.16
C PRO A 78 -25.08 16.08 2.06
N LEU A 79 -25.11 17.41 2.10
CA LEU A 79 -26.01 18.19 2.96
C LEU A 79 -27.50 17.89 2.70
N VAL A 80 -27.85 17.47 1.49
CA VAL A 80 -29.20 17.00 1.11
C VAL A 80 -29.77 15.88 1.99
N VAL A 81 -28.90 15.13 2.69
CA VAL A 81 -29.32 14.06 3.61
C VAL A 81 -29.65 14.60 5.01
N LEU A 82 -29.21 15.81 5.34
CA LEU A 82 -29.42 16.45 6.63
C LEU A 82 -30.78 17.17 6.66
N PRO A 83 -31.46 17.21 7.82
CA PRO A 83 -32.65 18.03 7.97
C PRO A 83 -32.35 19.52 7.73
N ASP A 84 -33.19 20.21 6.96
CA ASP A 84 -33.03 21.65 6.67
C ASP A 84 -32.90 22.50 7.93
N ALA A 85 -33.52 22.08 9.03
CA ALA A 85 -33.45 22.75 10.32
C ALA A 85 -32.03 22.82 10.92
N TRP A 86 -31.09 22.00 10.44
CA TRP A 86 -29.69 22.01 10.89
C TRP A 86 -28.79 22.85 9.97
N LEU A 87 -29.33 23.35 8.86
CA LEU A 87 -28.59 24.07 7.85
C LEU A 87 -28.86 25.58 7.96
N PRO A 88 -27.81 26.42 7.92
CA PRO A 88 -27.97 27.86 7.98
C PRO A 88 -28.61 28.42 6.69
N ALA A 89 -29.54 29.36 6.86
CA ALA A 89 -30.20 30.03 5.75
C ALA A 89 -29.41 31.26 5.25
N GLY A 90 -28.67 31.94 6.12
CA GLY A 90 -27.90 33.14 5.77
C GLY A 90 -26.52 32.83 5.19
N GLN A 91 -26.09 33.58 4.17
CA GLN A 91 -24.77 33.40 3.52
C GLN A 91 -23.60 33.47 4.51
N THR A 92 -23.60 34.45 5.43
CA THR A 92 -22.55 34.57 6.46
C THR A 92 -22.54 33.36 7.40
N GLU A 93 -23.71 32.82 7.73
CA GLU A 93 -23.83 31.64 8.59
C GLU A 93 -23.39 30.37 7.84
N GLN A 94 -23.71 30.24 6.55
CA GLN A 94 -23.21 29.16 5.68
C GLN A 94 -21.70 29.16 5.56
N PHE A 95 -21.08 30.33 5.45
CA PHE A 95 -19.62 30.48 5.45
C PHE A 95 -18.99 29.94 6.75
N TRP A 96 -19.48 30.40 7.90
CA TRP A 96 -18.96 29.95 9.20
C TRP A 96 -19.26 28.47 9.47
N PHE A 97 -20.42 27.98 9.06
CA PHE A 97 -20.76 26.56 9.12
C PHE A 97 -19.80 25.73 8.27
N THR A 98 -19.47 26.18 7.05
CA THR A 98 -18.51 25.50 6.18
C THR A 98 -17.13 25.40 6.83
N ILE A 99 -16.65 26.49 7.43
CA ILE A 99 -15.39 26.48 8.20
C ILE A 99 -15.49 25.54 9.40
N ALA A 100 -16.60 25.56 10.14
CA ALA A 100 -16.80 24.69 11.29
C ALA A 100 -16.81 23.21 10.91
N VAL A 101 -17.46 22.84 9.80
CA VAL A 101 -17.45 21.47 9.26
C VAL A 101 -16.04 21.07 8.82
N ILE A 102 -15.32 21.93 8.10
CA ILE A 102 -13.94 21.64 7.68
C ILE A 102 -13.03 21.45 8.91
N GLY A 103 -13.07 22.38 9.88
CA GLY A 103 -12.29 22.31 11.10
C GLY A 103 -12.64 21.09 11.95
N GLY A 104 -13.93 20.81 12.09
CA GLY A 104 -14.45 19.62 12.76
C GLY A 104 -14.02 18.32 12.06
N ALA A 105 -14.04 18.28 10.73
CA ALA A 105 -13.59 17.14 9.95
C ALA A 105 -12.10 16.86 10.17
N PHE A 106 -11.24 17.89 10.21
CA PHE A 106 -9.83 17.71 10.55
C PHE A 106 -9.62 17.27 12.00
N GLY A 107 -10.30 17.91 12.96
CA GLY A 107 -10.16 17.58 14.38
C GLY A 107 -10.64 16.17 14.73
N LEU A 108 -11.87 15.83 14.32
CA LEU A 108 -12.43 14.49 14.49
C LEU A 108 -11.66 13.46 13.66
N GLY A 109 -11.24 13.82 12.44
CA GLY A 109 -10.45 12.98 11.55
C GLY A 109 -9.13 12.57 12.20
N ALA A 110 -8.43 13.51 12.85
CA ALA A 110 -7.23 13.21 13.62
C ALA A 110 -7.48 12.20 14.75
N GLY A 111 -8.60 12.35 15.47
CA GLY A 111 -9.02 11.40 16.50
C GLY A 111 -9.26 10.00 15.95
N PHE A 112 -10.03 9.88 14.86
CA PHE A 112 -10.28 8.58 14.22
C PHE A 112 -9.03 7.98 13.59
N HIS A 113 -8.11 8.78 13.04
CA HIS A 113 -6.81 8.29 12.58
C HIS A 113 -5.99 7.70 13.71
N TRP A 114 -6.00 8.33 14.89
CA TRP A 114 -5.33 7.80 16.07
C TRP A 114 -5.95 6.49 16.53
N ILE A 115 -7.29 6.43 16.68
CA ILE A 115 -8.02 5.21 17.08
C ILE A 115 -7.75 4.08 16.08
N ARG A 116 -7.79 4.38 14.78
CA ARG A 116 -7.49 3.41 13.71
C ARG A 116 -6.09 2.84 13.90
N ASN A 117 -5.08 3.71 14.01
CA ASN A 117 -3.69 3.27 14.13
C ASN A 117 -3.51 2.45 15.42
N TRP A 118 -4.08 2.90 16.54
CA TRP A 118 -4.07 2.14 17.78
C TRP A 118 -4.71 0.75 17.63
N GLY A 119 -5.87 0.65 17.00
CA GLY A 119 -6.57 -0.62 16.80
C GLY A 119 -5.76 -1.64 15.97
N PHE A 120 -5.21 -1.22 14.83
CA PHE A 120 -4.36 -2.09 14.00
C PHE A 120 -3.04 -2.45 14.69
N ASN A 121 -2.39 -1.51 15.39
CA ASN A 121 -1.15 -1.77 16.13
C ASN A 121 -1.39 -2.74 17.29
N ALA A 122 -2.45 -2.52 18.09
CA ALA A 122 -2.81 -3.41 19.17
C ALA A 122 -3.12 -4.83 18.65
N PHE A 123 -3.88 -4.95 17.57
CA PHE A 123 -4.16 -6.24 16.94
C PHE A 123 -2.87 -6.95 16.48
N ALA A 124 -2.01 -6.26 15.74
CA ALA A 124 -0.79 -6.83 15.20
C ALA A 124 0.22 -7.24 16.29
N GLN A 125 0.40 -6.41 17.32
CA GLN A 125 1.35 -6.66 18.42
C GLN A 125 0.91 -7.82 19.32
N ASN A 126 -0.39 -7.97 19.59
CA ASN A 126 -0.88 -9.11 20.36
C ASN A 126 -0.71 -10.43 19.58
N ILE A 127 -1.10 -10.47 18.30
CA ILE A 127 -0.86 -11.65 17.45
C ILE A 127 0.63 -11.95 17.36
N GLN A 128 1.50 -10.95 17.25
CA GLN A 128 2.94 -11.14 17.24
C GLN A 128 3.44 -11.82 18.52
N HIS A 129 2.92 -11.43 19.67
CA HIS A 129 3.28 -12.01 20.96
C HIS A 129 2.86 -13.48 21.05
N ASP A 130 1.59 -13.78 20.77
CA ASP A 130 1.04 -15.13 20.88
C ASP A 130 1.71 -16.08 19.90
N VAL A 131 1.83 -15.66 18.64
CA VAL A 131 2.52 -16.45 17.62
C VAL A 131 3.96 -16.73 18.05
N ARG A 132 4.70 -15.74 18.59
CA ARG A 132 6.08 -15.96 19.03
C ARG A 132 6.16 -16.96 20.18
N THR A 133 5.29 -16.82 21.16
CA THR A 133 5.31 -17.65 22.37
C THR A 133 4.85 -19.07 22.09
N ASP A 134 3.76 -19.25 21.35
CA ASP A 134 3.27 -20.58 20.93
C ASP A 134 4.25 -21.30 20.00
N THR A 135 4.89 -20.58 19.08
CA THR A 135 5.93 -21.14 18.22
C THR A 135 7.11 -21.64 19.06
N TYR A 136 7.56 -20.84 20.03
CA TYR A 136 8.64 -21.22 20.93
C TYR A 136 8.27 -22.43 21.82
N ASP A 137 7.07 -22.44 22.37
CA ASP A 137 6.56 -23.55 23.19
C ASP A 137 6.41 -24.85 22.39
N LYS A 138 6.02 -24.75 21.11
CA LYS A 138 5.97 -25.90 20.22
C LYS A 138 7.37 -26.39 19.88
N MET A 139 8.31 -25.48 19.58
CA MET A 139 9.70 -25.80 19.28
C MET A 139 10.35 -26.57 20.44
N GLN A 140 10.17 -26.14 21.69
CA GLN A 140 10.71 -26.82 22.88
C GLN A 140 10.24 -28.28 23.03
N ARG A 141 9.09 -28.64 22.45
CA ARG A 141 8.50 -29.99 22.54
C ARG A 141 8.89 -30.88 21.36
N LEU A 142 9.67 -30.38 20.40
CA LEU A 142 10.16 -31.19 19.29
C LEU A 142 11.25 -32.16 19.76
N ASN A 143 11.41 -33.26 19.03
CA ASN A 143 12.39 -34.28 19.37
C ASN A 143 13.83 -33.78 19.10
N MET A 144 14.81 -34.42 19.73
CA MET A 144 16.22 -34.03 19.57
C MET A 144 16.72 -34.21 18.12
N GLU A 145 16.10 -35.12 17.35
CA GLU A 145 16.37 -35.32 15.92
C GLU A 145 16.09 -34.05 15.11
N PHE A 146 14.97 -33.37 15.35
CA PHE A 146 14.69 -32.07 14.76
C PHE A 146 15.78 -31.03 15.07
N PHE A 147 16.29 -30.99 16.29
CA PHE A 147 17.37 -30.08 16.68
C PHE A 147 18.75 -30.48 16.14
N SER A 148 18.94 -31.76 15.82
CA SER A 148 20.16 -32.27 15.16
C SER A 148 20.15 -31.96 13.67
N ASP A 149 18.97 -31.99 13.04
CA ASP A 149 18.79 -31.74 11.62
C ASP A 149 18.70 -30.24 11.30
N LYS A 150 18.21 -29.40 12.23
CA LYS A 150 17.97 -27.97 12.01
C LYS A 150 18.95 -27.09 12.78
N GLN A 151 19.54 -26.11 12.10
CA GLN A 151 20.47 -25.16 12.73
C GLN A 151 19.74 -24.24 13.73
N THR A 152 20.33 -24.00 14.90
CA THR A 152 19.81 -23.06 15.92
C THR A 152 19.53 -21.66 15.36
N GLY A 153 20.35 -21.20 14.42
CA GLY A 153 20.16 -19.91 13.75
C GLY A 153 18.84 -19.81 12.97
N GLU A 154 18.39 -20.93 12.40
CA GLU A 154 17.15 -20.97 11.63
C GLU A 154 15.92 -20.84 12.52
N MET A 155 15.91 -21.55 13.66
CA MET A 155 14.85 -21.41 14.67
C MET A 155 14.77 -19.98 15.21
N MET A 156 15.93 -19.35 15.45
CA MET A 156 16.00 -17.94 15.85
C MET A 156 15.46 -17.00 14.77
N SER A 157 15.70 -17.31 13.49
CA SER A 157 15.16 -16.55 12.36
C SER A 157 13.64 -16.64 12.29
N ILE A 158 13.04 -17.81 12.56
CA ILE A 158 11.57 -17.97 12.62
C ILE A 158 10.99 -17.11 13.74
N LEU A 159 11.50 -17.25 14.97
CA LEU A 159 10.99 -16.54 16.16
C LEU A 159 11.15 -15.01 16.07
N SER A 160 12.12 -14.54 15.28
CA SER A 160 12.39 -13.12 15.08
C SER A 160 11.89 -12.61 13.73
N ASN A 161 12.54 -12.98 12.62
CA ASN A 161 12.29 -12.39 11.30
C ASN A 161 10.91 -12.73 10.75
N ASP A 162 10.46 -13.98 10.84
CA ASP A 162 9.18 -14.39 10.27
C ASP A 162 8.00 -13.83 11.07
N VAL A 163 8.07 -13.93 12.40
CA VAL A 163 7.11 -13.27 13.30
C VAL A 163 7.05 -11.76 13.04
N ASN A 164 8.19 -11.08 12.84
CA ASN A 164 8.22 -9.64 12.54
C ASN A 164 7.73 -9.31 11.11
N ARG A 165 7.87 -10.21 10.13
CA ARG A 165 7.30 -10.02 8.79
C ARG A 165 5.78 -10.13 8.84
N LEU A 166 5.28 -11.08 9.63
CA LEU A 166 3.86 -11.25 9.89
C LEU A 166 3.26 -9.99 10.54
N GLU A 167 3.85 -9.50 11.63
CA GLU A 167 3.40 -8.29 12.32
C GLU A 167 3.35 -7.09 11.36
N ARG A 168 4.42 -6.84 10.60
CA ARG A 168 4.46 -5.73 9.64
C ARG A 168 3.33 -5.82 8.62
N PHE A 169 2.99 -7.01 8.14
CA PHE A 169 1.84 -7.17 7.26
C PHE A 169 0.51 -6.86 7.97
N LEU A 170 0.31 -7.37 9.18
CA LEU A 170 -0.90 -7.12 9.97
C LEU A 170 -1.06 -5.63 10.34
N ASN A 171 0.05 -4.92 10.56
CA ASN A 171 0.07 -3.52 10.91
C ASN A 171 0.00 -2.62 9.67
N ASP A 172 1.04 -2.59 8.85
CA ASP A 172 1.16 -1.66 7.72
C ASP A 172 0.39 -2.15 6.50
N GLY A 173 0.45 -3.46 6.22
CA GLY A 173 -0.13 -4.07 5.03
C GLY A 173 -1.65 -4.00 5.04
N MET A 174 -2.27 -4.47 6.14
CA MET A 174 -3.72 -4.41 6.32
C MET A 174 -4.22 -2.98 6.42
N ASN A 175 -3.59 -2.12 7.23
CA ASN A 175 -3.99 -0.70 7.32
C ASN A 175 -3.94 -0.03 5.95
N SER A 176 -2.90 -0.32 5.16
CA SER A 176 -2.80 0.19 3.79
C SER A 176 -3.88 -0.40 2.87
N LEU A 177 -4.15 -1.69 2.93
CA LEU A 177 -5.20 -2.32 2.14
C LEU A 177 -6.57 -1.70 2.44
N PHE A 178 -6.96 -1.59 3.72
CA PHE A 178 -8.21 -0.96 4.13
C PHE A 178 -8.27 0.51 3.70
N ARG A 179 -7.20 1.27 3.93
CA ARG A 179 -7.11 2.67 3.51
C ARG A 179 -7.33 2.82 2.00
N LEU A 180 -6.67 1.99 1.18
CA LEU A 180 -6.81 2.01 -0.27
C LEU A 180 -8.24 1.65 -0.69
N SER A 181 -8.80 0.56 -0.15
CA SER A 181 -10.15 0.09 -0.49
C SER A 181 -11.22 1.13 -0.14
N VAL A 182 -11.23 1.62 1.10
CA VAL A 182 -12.24 2.60 1.56
C VAL A 182 -12.11 3.90 0.78
N MET A 183 -10.89 4.35 0.49
CA MET A 183 -10.70 5.56 -0.30
C MET A 183 -11.16 5.38 -1.75
N VAL A 184 -10.76 4.32 -2.44
CA VAL A 184 -11.11 4.12 -3.85
C VAL A 184 -12.62 3.99 -4.00
N VAL A 185 -13.24 3.17 -3.14
CA VAL A 185 -14.69 2.98 -3.12
C VAL A 185 -15.39 4.26 -2.70
N GLY A 186 -14.95 4.91 -1.62
CA GLY A 186 -15.59 6.13 -1.09
C GLY A 186 -15.54 7.31 -2.05
N ILE A 187 -14.36 7.61 -2.62
CA ILE A 187 -14.23 8.65 -3.65
C ILE A 187 -15.00 8.25 -4.90
N GLY A 188 -14.90 6.98 -5.33
CA GLY A 188 -15.62 6.49 -6.51
C GLY A 188 -17.13 6.68 -6.38
N VAL A 189 -17.73 6.15 -5.33
CA VAL A 189 -19.18 6.28 -5.04
C VAL A 189 -19.59 7.74 -4.99
N LEU A 190 -18.81 8.59 -4.31
CA LEU A 190 -19.09 10.02 -4.20
C LEU A 190 -19.05 10.71 -5.57
N LEU A 191 -18.03 10.48 -6.39
CA LEU A 191 -17.94 11.06 -7.73
C LEU A 191 -19.09 10.57 -8.64
N PHE A 192 -19.42 9.27 -8.58
CA PHE A 192 -20.55 8.72 -9.32
C PHE A 192 -21.89 9.32 -8.90
N TRP A 193 -22.03 9.67 -7.61
CA TRP A 193 -23.23 10.31 -7.09
C TRP A 193 -23.33 11.78 -7.53
N ILE A 194 -22.21 12.51 -7.57
CA ILE A 194 -22.19 13.90 -8.06
C ILE A 194 -22.48 13.95 -9.57
N ASN A 195 -21.68 13.25 -10.38
CA ASN A 195 -21.87 13.20 -11.83
C ASN A 195 -21.21 11.93 -12.39
N TRP A 196 -22.04 10.92 -12.70
CA TRP A 196 -21.56 9.61 -13.17
C TRP A 196 -20.80 9.68 -14.50
N GLN A 197 -21.12 10.64 -15.38
CA GLN A 197 -20.48 10.77 -16.69
C GLN A 197 -19.05 11.32 -16.55
N LEU A 198 -18.87 12.40 -15.77
CA LEU A 198 -17.56 12.93 -15.48
C LEU A 198 -16.75 11.98 -14.59
N ALA A 199 -17.40 11.21 -13.71
CA ALA A 199 -16.74 10.17 -12.91
C ALA A 199 -16.09 9.10 -13.78
N LEU A 200 -16.73 8.67 -14.88
CA LEU A 200 -16.12 7.73 -15.82
C LEU A 200 -14.84 8.30 -16.44
N VAL A 201 -14.84 9.59 -16.79
CA VAL A 201 -13.65 10.26 -17.34
C VAL A 201 -12.55 10.38 -16.28
N ALA A 202 -12.89 10.81 -15.08
CA ALA A 202 -11.97 10.99 -13.96
C ALA A 202 -11.37 9.66 -13.45
N LEU A 203 -12.14 8.58 -13.51
CA LEU A 203 -11.74 7.25 -13.06
C LEU A 203 -11.11 6.40 -14.17
N LEU A 204 -11.19 6.77 -15.45
CA LEU A 204 -10.52 6.08 -16.56
C LEU A 204 -9.01 5.81 -16.34
N PRO A 205 -8.22 6.70 -15.73
CA PRO A 205 -6.80 6.46 -15.45
C PRO A 205 -6.57 5.38 -14.39
N VAL A 206 -7.53 5.15 -13.47
CA VAL A 206 -7.42 4.21 -12.35
C VAL A 206 -7.10 2.78 -12.82
N PRO A 207 -7.89 2.15 -13.72
CA PRO A 207 -7.57 0.82 -14.24
C PRO A 207 -6.29 0.80 -15.09
N ILE A 208 -5.99 1.87 -15.84
CA ILE A 208 -4.76 1.98 -16.64
C ILE A 208 -3.52 1.96 -15.73
N ILE A 209 -3.56 2.75 -14.65
CA ILE A 209 -2.51 2.78 -13.63
C ILE A 209 -2.38 1.41 -12.95
N GLY A 210 -3.50 0.74 -12.65
CA GLY A 210 -3.49 -0.61 -12.10
C GLY A 210 -2.81 -1.62 -13.03
N GLY A 211 -3.16 -1.61 -14.31
CA GLY A 211 -2.54 -2.45 -15.34
C GLY A 211 -1.06 -2.15 -15.57
N PHE A 212 -0.69 -0.87 -15.62
CA PHE A 212 0.71 -0.43 -15.68
C PHE A 212 1.51 -0.92 -14.47
N THR A 213 0.96 -0.79 -13.27
CA THR A 213 1.58 -1.28 -12.03
C THR A 213 1.76 -2.79 -12.05
N TYR A 214 0.76 -3.54 -12.51
CA TYR A 214 0.84 -4.99 -12.67
C TYR A 214 1.97 -5.39 -13.65
N LEU A 215 2.05 -4.74 -14.81
CA LEU A 215 3.10 -4.99 -15.79
C LEU A 215 4.49 -4.66 -15.21
N PHE A 216 4.63 -3.53 -14.51
CA PHE A 216 5.87 -3.16 -13.83
C PHE A 216 6.32 -4.23 -12.84
N ILE A 217 5.40 -4.75 -12.00
CA ILE A 217 5.70 -5.83 -11.04
C ILE A 217 6.23 -7.07 -11.78
N ARG A 218 5.59 -7.46 -12.89
CA ARG A 218 6.02 -8.62 -13.69
C ARG A 218 7.42 -8.45 -14.28
N ILE A 219 7.81 -7.23 -14.63
CA ILE A 219 9.13 -6.91 -15.21
C ILE A 219 10.21 -6.80 -14.13
N ILE A 220 9.92 -6.19 -12.98
CA ILE A 220 10.92 -5.91 -11.94
C ILE A 220 11.26 -7.13 -11.09
N GLN A 221 10.30 -8.05 -10.88
CA GLN A 221 10.50 -9.28 -10.08
C GLN A 221 11.71 -10.12 -10.53
N PRO A 222 11.86 -10.50 -11.82
CA PRO A 222 13.02 -11.26 -12.26
C PRO A 222 14.34 -10.50 -12.11
N LYS A 223 14.34 -9.17 -12.31
CA LYS A 223 15.54 -8.34 -12.09
C LYS A 223 15.96 -8.34 -10.62
N TYR A 224 15.01 -8.29 -9.69
CA TYR A 224 15.32 -8.44 -8.27
C TYR A 224 15.79 -9.85 -7.87
N ALA A 225 15.36 -10.89 -8.60
CA ALA A 225 15.93 -12.23 -8.42
C ALA A 225 17.39 -12.27 -8.88
N GLU A 226 17.72 -11.65 -10.01
CA GLU A 226 19.10 -11.57 -10.51
C GLU A 226 20.02 -10.82 -9.54
N VAL A 227 19.57 -9.66 -9.02
CA VAL A 227 20.29 -8.91 -7.98
C VAL A 227 20.58 -9.77 -6.74
N ARG A 228 19.64 -10.62 -6.34
CA ARG A 228 19.80 -11.52 -5.19
C ARG A 228 20.79 -12.65 -5.48
N SER A 229 20.80 -13.16 -6.71
CA SER A 229 21.76 -14.16 -7.17
C SER A 229 23.18 -13.58 -7.24
N SER A 230 23.37 -12.40 -7.85
CA SER A 230 24.68 -11.77 -8.02
C SER A 230 25.30 -11.32 -6.69
N VAL A 231 24.51 -10.77 -5.76
CA VAL A 231 25.01 -10.45 -4.41
C VAL A 231 25.40 -11.71 -3.64
N GLY A 232 24.70 -12.84 -3.85
CA GLY A 232 25.06 -14.14 -3.29
C GLY A 232 26.45 -14.59 -3.76
N LYS A 233 26.69 -14.56 -5.08
CA LYS A 233 28.01 -14.90 -5.67
C LYS A 233 29.13 -14.00 -5.14
N MET A 234 28.88 -12.70 -5.04
CA MET A 234 29.82 -11.73 -4.47
C MET A 234 30.16 -12.07 -3.02
N ASN A 235 29.14 -12.32 -2.19
CA ASN A 235 29.34 -12.69 -0.78
C ASN A 235 30.13 -13.99 -0.64
N SER A 236 29.81 -15.03 -1.41
CA SER A 236 30.55 -16.29 -1.39
C SER A 236 32.02 -16.10 -1.79
N ARG A 237 32.32 -15.21 -2.75
CA ARG A 237 33.72 -14.89 -3.11
C ARG A 237 34.45 -14.21 -1.97
N LEU A 238 33.84 -13.20 -1.35
CA LEU A 238 34.41 -12.49 -0.21
C LEU A 238 34.65 -13.44 0.97
N GLU A 239 33.69 -14.30 1.28
CA GLU A 239 33.81 -15.30 2.34
C GLU A 239 34.96 -16.28 2.10
N ASN A 240 35.07 -16.83 0.88
CA ASN A 240 36.18 -17.71 0.50
C ASN A 240 37.54 -16.99 0.60
N ASN A 241 37.62 -15.73 0.17
CA ASN A 241 38.87 -14.97 0.20
C ASN A 241 39.30 -14.61 1.63
N LEU A 242 38.34 -14.23 2.49
CA LEU A 242 38.63 -13.91 3.89
C LEU A 242 38.96 -15.17 4.71
N GLY A 243 38.23 -16.27 4.51
CA GLY A 243 38.53 -17.56 5.13
C GLY A 243 39.86 -18.15 4.65
N GLY A 244 40.21 -17.93 3.38
CA GLY A 244 41.43 -18.41 2.73
C GLY A 244 42.61 -17.43 2.76
N ILE A 245 42.56 -16.37 3.57
CA ILE A 245 43.52 -15.25 3.46
C ILE A 245 44.99 -15.67 3.60
N GLN A 246 45.27 -16.70 4.42
CA GLN A 246 46.63 -17.22 4.59
C GLN A 246 47.18 -17.83 3.29
N VAL A 247 46.33 -18.53 2.52
CA VAL A 247 46.73 -19.14 1.24
C VAL A 247 47.05 -18.04 0.23
N ILE A 248 46.16 -17.04 0.11
CA ILE A 248 46.34 -15.89 -0.78
C ILE A 248 47.66 -15.17 -0.47
N LYS A 249 47.91 -14.87 0.82
CA LYS A 249 49.14 -14.22 1.28
C LYS A 249 50.39 -15.06 1.03
N SER A 250 50.33 -16.36 1.30
CA SER A 250 51.47 -17.27 1.12
C SER A 250 51.83 -17.50 -0.35
N SER A 251 50.84 -17.39 -1.25
CA SER A 251 51.01 -17.55 -2.70
C SER A 251 51.21 -16.23 -3.44
N ASN A 252 51.13 -15.09 -2.73
CA ASN A 252 51.27 -13.73 -3.29
C ASN A 252 50.29 -13.45 -4.45
N THR A 253 49.05 -13.96 -4.31
CA THR A 253 47.99 -13.89 -5.33
C THR A 253 46.94 -12.82 -5.03
N GLU A 254 47.23 -11.84 -4.17
CA GLU A 254 46.28 -10.78 -3.81
C GLU A 254 45.74 -10.00 -5.02
N PRO A 255 46.56 -9.59 -6.02
CA PRO A 255 46.03 -8.90 -7.20
C PRO A 255 45.05 -9.79 -7.98
N TYR A 256 45.37 -11.08 -8.12
CA TYR A 256 44.52 -12.04 -8.83
C TYR A 256 43.16 -12.22 -8.15
N GLU A 257 43.14 -12.36 -6.82
CA GLU A 257 41.88 -12.45 -6.09
C GLU A 257 41.13 -11.12 -6.02
N SER A 258 41.83 -9.98 -6.09
CA SER A 258 41.22 -8.66 -6.23
C SER A 258 40.46 -8.53 -7.54
N ASP A 259 41.07 -8.92 -8.67
CA ASP A 259 40.43 -8.87 -10.00
C ASP A 259 39.16 -9.73 -10.04
N ARG A 260 39.21 -10.93 -9.44
CA ARG A 260 38.03 -11.81 -9.37
C ARG A 260 36.90 -11.26 -8.51
N VAL A 261 37.22 -10.48 -7.47
CA VAL A 261 36.22 -9.78 -6.66
C VAL A 261 35.65 -8.60 -7.46
N ASP A 262 36.48 -7.89 -8.22
CA ASP A 262 36.04 -6.82 -9.12
C ASP A 262 35.04 -7.34 -10.16
N ASP A 263 35.33 -8.48 -10.80
CA ASP A 263 34.45 -9.13 -11.78
C ASP A 263 33.05 -9.41 -11.19
N VAL A 264 32.96 -10.09 -10.04
CA VAL A 264 31.66 -10.42 -9.43
C VAL A 264 30.96 -9.19 -8.83
N SER A 265 31.73 -8.17 -8.44
CA SER A 265 31.19 -6.88 -8.01
C SER A 265 30.58 -6.13 -9.18
N MET A 266 31.19 -6.20 -10.36
CA MET A 266 30.67 -5.62 -11.60
C MET A 266 29.39 -6.33 -12.06
N ASP A 267 29.34 -7.67 -12.00
CA ASP A 267 28.11 -8.45 -12.26
C ASP A 267 26.96 -8.00 -11.32
N TYR A 268 27.26 -7.80 -10.03
CA TYR A 268 26.29 -7.27 -9.08
C TYR A 268 25.87 -5.83 -9.41
N PHE A 269 26.81 -4.98 -9.78
CA PHE A 269 26.54 -3.62 -10.22
C PHE A 269 25.60 -3.59 -11.42
N ASP A 270 25.87 -4.38 -12.47
CA ASP A 270 25.07 -4.40 -13.69
C ASP A 270 23.65 -4.90 -13.42
N ALA A 271 23.50 -5.99 -12.66
CA ALA A 271 22.19 -6.52 -12.24
C ALA A 271 21.40 -5.47 -11.43
N ASN A 272 22.07 -4.80 -10.49
CA ASN A 272 21.43 -3.79 -9.65
C ASN A 272 21.08 -2.52 -10.46
N TRP A 273 21.96 -2.10 -11.37
CA TRP A 273 21.73 -0.94 -12.22
C TRP A 273 20.57 -1.15 -13.19
N ASP A 274 20.41 -2.36 -13.73
CA ASP A 274 19.27 -2.72 -14.57
C ASP A 274 17.93 -2.68 -13.79
N ALA A 275 17.92 -3.21 -12.56
CA ALA A 275 16.77 -3.11 -11.65
C ALA A 275 16.45 -1.64 -11.28
N ILE A 276 17.47 -0.85 -10.95
CA ILE A 276 17.34 0.58 -10.62
C ILE A 276 16.79 1.34 -11.83
N THR A 277 17.36 1.14 -13.01
CA THR A 277 16.95 1.81 -14.25
C THR A 277 15.49 1.51 -14.61
N THR A 278 15.03 0.30 -14.31
CA THR A 278 13.63 -0.07 -14.43
C THR A 278 12.76 0.65 -13.40
N ARG A 279 13.19 0.68 -12.12
CA ARG A 279 12.47 1.34 -11.02
C ARG A 279 12.34 2.85 -11.19
N ILE A 280 13.40 3.55 -11.62
CA ILE A 280 13.37 5.02 -11.73
C ILE A 280 12.40 5.51 -12.80
N LYS A 281 12.03 4.67 -13.79
CA LYS A 281 11.02 4.99 -14.81
C LYS A 281 9.59 4.90 -14.29
N PHE A 282 9.35 4.15 -13.21
CA PHE A 282 8.01 3.84 -12.70
C PHE A 282 7.26 5.07 -12.22
N PHE A 283 7.82 5.83 -11.27
CA PHE A 283 7.15 7.01 -10.71
C PHE A 283 6.92 8.14 -11.72
N PRO A 284 7.89 8.48 -12.61
CA PRO A 284 7.64 9.41 -13.71
C PRO A 284 6.51 8.96 -14.64
N ALA A 285 6.48 7.68 -15.04
CA ALA A 285 5.42 7.16 -15.89
C ALA A 285 4.04 7.21 -15.19
N LEU A 286 3.96 6.86 -13.91
CA LEU A 286 2.75 7.02 -13.10
C LEU A 286 2.30 8.49 -13.04
N ARG A 287 3.23 9.43 -12.89
CA ARG A 287 2.93 10.87 -12.86
C ARG A 287 2.37 11.34 -14.20
N VAL A 288 2.88 10.84 -15.33
CA VAL A 288 2.35 11.15 -16.67
C VAL A 288 0.94 10.58 -16.84
N LEU A 289 0.72 9.31 -16.48
CA LEU A 289 -0.61 8.68 -16.55
C LEU A 289 -1.65 9.44 -15.71
N ALA A 290 -1.26 9.81 -14.49
CA ALA A 290 -2.09 10.63 -13.62
C ALA A 290 -2.34 12.04 -14.20
N GLY A 291 -1.31 12.65 -14.79
CA GLY A 291 -1.40 13.94 -15.45
C GLY A 291 -2.35 13.92 -16.64
N ILE A 292 -2.34 12.86 -17.45
CA ILE A 292 -3.31 12.64 -18.53
C ILE A 292 -4.72 12.59 -17.95
N GLY A 293 -4.94 11.83 -16.88
CA GLY A 293 -6.23 11.78 -16.19
C GLY A 293 -6.73 13.13 -15.70
N PHE A 294 -5.83 13.89 -15.08
CA PHE A 294 -6.11 15.26 -14.66
C PHE A 294 -6.50 16.15 -15.85
N VAL A 295 -5.71 16.13 -16.93
CA VAL A 295 -5.98 16.92 -18.13
C VAL A 295 -7.31 16.53 -18.78
N LEU A 296 -7.62 15.24 -18.90
CA LEU A 296 -8.90 14.78 -19.44
C LEU A 296 -10.08 15.27 -18.60
N THR A 297 -10.00 15.12 -17.27
CA THR A 297 -11.02 15.60 -16.34
C THR A 297 -11.18 17.12 -16.44
N PHE A 298 -10.06 17.84 -16.54
CA PHE A 298 -10.05 19.29 -16.68
C PHE A 298 -10.65 19.76 -18.01
N VAL A 299 -10.30 19.11 -19.13
CA VAL A 299 -10.82 19.47 -20.45
C VAL A 299 -12.32 19.19 -20.51
N VAL A 300 -12.76 17.99 -20.11
CA VAL A 300 -14.19 17.63 -20.19
C VAL A 300 -15.00 18.44 -19.20
N GLY A 301 -14.63 18.46 -17.91
CA GLY A 301 -15.37 19.20 -16.88
C GLY A 301 -15.26 20.72 -17.06
N GLY A 302 -14.09 21.21 -17.47
CA GLY A 302 -13.86 22.63 -17.73
C GLY A 302 -14.65 23.13 -18.94
N LEU A 303 -14.77 22.37 -20.03
CA LEU A 303 -15.67 22.71 -21.13
C LEU A 303 -17.14 22.70 -20.70
N TRP A 304 -17.52 21.76 -19.85
CA TRP A 304 -18.88 21.65 -19.32
C TRP A 304 -19.28 22.90 -18.52
N VAL A 305 -18.39 23.36 -17.64
CA VAL A 305 -18.59 24.59 -16.86
C VAL A 305 -18.48 25.84 -17.75
N PHE A 306 -17.50 25.89 -18.65
CA PHE A 306 -17.24 27.07 -19.49
C PHE A 306 -18.34 27.33 -20.53
N GLN A 307 -18.92 26.27 -21.09
CA GLN A 307 -19.99 26.38 -22.09
C GLN A 307 -21.38 26.36 -21.44
N GLU A 308 -21.46 26.24 -20.12
CA GLU A 308 -22.68 26.02 -19.34
C GLU A 308 -23.54 24.85 -19.86
N THR A 309 -22.94 23.98 -20.68
CA THR A 309 -23.59 22.89 -21.37
C THR A 309 -22.64 21.70 -21.50
N PRO A 310 -23.16 20.47 -21.41
CA PRO A 310 -22.34 19.27 -21.51
C PRO A 310 -21.68 19.14 -22.89
N PRO A 311 -20.36 18.86 -22.97
CA PRO A 311 -19.70 18.66 -24.25
C PRO A 311 -20.04 17.28 -24.84
N GLY A 312 -20.27 17.21 -26.15
CA GLY A 312 -20.40 15.93 -26.87
C GLY A 312 -21.62 15.10 -26.43
N PRO A 313 -21.46 13.82 -26.02
CA PRO A 313 -22.57 12.93 -25.68
C PRO A 313 -23.05 13.07 -24.22
N PHE A 314 -22.45 13.97 -23.44
CA PHE A 314 -22.77 14.14 -22.02
C PHE A 314 -24.10 14.90 -21.85
N THR A 315 -24.69 14.80 -20.66
CA THR A 315 -26.01 15.36 -20.33
C THR A 315 -26.04 15.79 -18.86
N GLY A 316 -26.83 16.83 -18.56
CA GLY A 316 -26.98 17.35 -17.20
C GLY A 316 -26.05 18.53 -16.92
N GLU A 317 -26.11 19.00 -15.69
CA GLU A 317 -25.43 20.21 -15.24
C GLU A 317 -24.21 19.84 -14.38
N LEU A 318 -23.21 20.73 -14.39
CA LEU A 318 -22.03 20.62 -13.56
C LEU A 318 -21.68 22.02 -13.07
N SER A 319 -21.73 22.22 -11.75
CA SER A 319 -21.36 23.48 -11.13
C SER A 319 -19.84 23.64 -11.03
N VAL A 320 -19.38 24.87 -10.85
CA VAL A 320 -17.96 25.21 -10.73
C VAL A 320 -17.33 24.52 -9.53
N GLY A 321 -18.02 24.54 -8.39
CA GLY A 321 -17.60 23.92 -7.14
C GLY A 321 -17.49 22.41 -7.28
N MET A 322 -18.48 21.75 -7.87
CA MET A 322 -18.40 20.31 -8.13
C MET A 322 -17.28 19.96 -9.11
N PHE A 323 -17.05 20.76 -10.15
CA PHE A 323 -15.88 20.59 -11.02
C PHE A 323 -14.55 20.66 -10.23
N VAL A 324 -14.39 21.63 -9.32
CA VAL A 324 -13.21 21.71 -8.44
C VAL A 324 -13.09 20.46 -7.56
N VAL A 325 -14.20 19.95 -7.02
CA VAL A 325 -14.24 18.71 -6.24
C VAL A 325 -13.74 17.52 -7.06
N PHE A 326 -14.17 17.38 -8.32
CA PHE A 326 -13.68 16.34 -9.24
C PHE A 326 -12.16 16.42 -9.41
N ILE A 327 -11.63 17.62 -9.64
CA ILE A 327 -10.20 17.84 -9.83
C ILE A 327 -9.41 17.44 -8.58
N LEU A 328 -9.85 17.87 -7.39
CA LEU A 328 -9.18 17.58 -6.13
C LEU A 328 -9.19 16.08 -5.80
N TYR A 329 -10.31 15.39 -6.03
CA TYR A 329 -10.40 13.96 -5.76
C TYR A 329 -9.66 13.11 -6.78
N THR A 330 -9.63 13.48 -8.06
CA THR A 330 -8.88 12.76 -9.10
C THR A 330 -7.39 12.67 -8.74
N GLN A 331 -6.82 13.74 -8.19
CA GLN A 331 -5.42 13.76 -7.74
C GLN A 331 -5.15 12.81 -6.55
N ARG A 332 -6.15 12.51 -5.73
CA ARG A 332 -5.97 11.62 -4.56
C ARG A 332 -5.73 10.17 -4.94
N PHE A 333 -6.07 9.74 -6.16
CA PHE A 333 -5.88 8.35 -6.60
C PHE A 333 -4.42 7.99 -6.95
N ILE A 334 -3.54 8.97 -7.15
CA ILE A 334 -2.19 8.77 -7.68
C ILE A 334 -1.30 7.97 -6.72
N TRP A 335 -1.14 8.47 -5.48
CA TRP A 335 -0.32 7.85 -4.44
C TRP A 335 -0.76 6.44 -4.03
N PRO A 336 -2.06 6.21 -3.79
CA PRO A 336 -2.66 4.91 -3.53
C PRO A 336 -2.20 3.77 -4.43
N MET A 337 -2.18 4.01 -5.73
CA MET A 337 -1.88 2.96 -6.69
C MET A 337 -0.42 2.52 -6.64
N ALA A 338 0.49 3.43 -6.33
CA ALA A 338 1.89 3.08 -6.12
C ALA A 338 2.10 2.20 -4.88
N GLN A 339 1.24 2.30 -3.87
CA GLN A 339 1.32 1.49 -2.64
C GLN A 339 0.80 0.07 -2.82
N PHE A 340 -0.06 -0.18 -3.80
CA PHE A 340 -0.68 -1.50 -4.02
C PHE A 340 0.36 -2.62 -4.22
N GLY A 341 1.41 -2.34 -5.00
CA GLY A 341 2.50 -3.31 -5.21
C GLY A 341 3.28 -3.64 -3.93
N GLN A 342 3.43 -2.68 -3.01
CA GLN A 342 4.08 -2.92 -1.73
C GLN A 342 3.22 -3.84 -0.84
N ILE A 343 1.90 -3.65 -0.83
CA ILE A 343 0.97 -4.49 -0.05
C ILE A 343 1.03 -5.94 -0.52
N ILE A 344 1.03 -6.18 -1.85
CA ILE A 344 1.16 -7.53 -2.41
C ILE A 344 2.46 -8.19 -1.93
N ASN A 345 3.58 -7.47 -2.02
CA ASN A 345 4.87 -7.99 -1.57
C ASN A 345 4.88 -8.29 -0.05
N MET A 346 4.24 -7.46 0.77
CA MET A 346 4.10 -7.70 2.21
C MET A 346 3.26 -8.94 2.49
N TYR A 347 2.13 -9.10 1.78
CA TYR A 347 1.29 -10.29 1.90
C TYR A 347 2.02 -11.56 1.50
N GLN A 348 2.74 -11.56 0.37
CA GLN A 348 3.51 -12.72 -0.08
C GLN A 348 4.59 -13.13 0.93
N ARG A 349 5.32 -12.16 1.49
CA ARG A 349 6.32 -12.42 2.54
C ARG A 349 5.69 -12.94 3.83
N ALA A 350 4.59 -12.34 4.27
CA ALA A 350 3.87 -12.80 5.45
C ALA A 350 3.28 -14.20 5.27
N ARG A 351 2.78 -14.53 4.07
CA ARG A 351 2.30 -15.87 3.74
C ARG A 351 3.41 -16.92 3.84
N ALA A 352 4.60 -16.63 3.32
CA ALA A 352 5.74 -17.53 3.42
C ALA A 352 6.21 -17.70 4.87
N SER A 353 6.33 -16.60 5.62
CA SER A 353 6.67 -16.63 7.05
C SER A 353 5.63 -17.40 7.88
N SER A 354 4.34 -17.21 7.61
CA SER A 354 3.25 -17.93 8.27
C SER A 354 3.15 -19.40 7.90
N ALA A 355 3.86 -19.86 6.87
CA ALA A 355 3.90 -21.28 6.49
C ALA A 355 5.06 -22.02 7.17
N ARG A 356 6.12 -21.29 7.55
CA ARG A 356 7.24 -21.81 8.34
C ARG A 356 6.91 -21.87 9.83
N ILE A 357 6.04 -20.97 10.29
CA ILE A 357 5.37 -20.99 11.60
C ILE A 357 4.22 -22.00 11.57
#